data_AF-A0A950ZWK9-F1
#
_entry.id   AF-A0A950ZWK9-F1
#
_cell.length_a   1.000
_cell.length_b   1.000
_cell.length_c   1.000
_cell.angle_alpha   90.00
_cell.angle_beta   90.00
_cell.angle_gamma   90.00
#
_symmetry.space_group_name_H-M   'P 1'
#
loop_
_entity.id
_entity.type
_entity.pdbx_description
1 polymer ?
#
loop_
_entity_poly.entity_id
_entity_poly.type
_entity_poly.pdbx_seq_one_letter_code
_entity_poly.pdbx_strand_id
1 'polypeptide(L)'
;MSLTLSGTAKVQTAAHDIGTGAYTVIAMTAAERLGLPLERVTVELGDTELPPAPGAGGSNTTASVCNVVAKACEEIRAKIAKAATSAEDSKLKGQDPKTLSLSARHMVGPAGAGEELETAMRRVTNGAIEVYAENLPHGVQPDAIEKLYRGAQSLAGGAKLQDRIQFAFGAEFVELRVHRLTREIRCARVLGVFAAGRIMNIKTATSQLMGGLIWGVSSALHESTEIDHKRARFYNTDLAEYLIPVNADIPTAEVIILPEEDHEINELGIKGIGELGNVGTNAAVANALFHATGVRVRDLPIRVEQLLGAASI
;
A
#
# COMPACT_ATOMS: atom_id res chain seq x y z
N MET A 1 5.25 5.56 -19.03
CA MET A 1 6.06 4.32 -18.93
C MET A 1 6.75 4.10 -20.26
N SER A 2 7.98 3.60 -20.25
CA SER A 2 8.70 3.19 -21.46
C SER A 2 9.26 1.78 -21.37
N LEU A 3 9.35 1.10 -22.51
CA LEU A 3 10.03 -0.19 -22.68
C LEU A 3 11.01 -0.08 -23.85
N THR A 4 12.28 -0.38 -23.58
CA THR A 4 13.37 -0.34 -24.57
C THR A 4 13.57 -1.68 -25.27
N LEU A 5 14.17 -1.68 -26.47
CA LEU A 5 14.54 -2.91 -27.19
C LEU A 5 15.39 -3.88 -26.37
N SER A 6 16.22 -3.38 -25.46
CA SER A 6 17.06 -4.20 -24.57
C SER A 6 16.27 -4.93 -23.48
N GLY A 7 14.95 -4.75 -23.42
CA GLY A 7 14.09 -5.34 -22.40
C GLY A 7 14.21 -4.63 -21.05
N THR A 8 14.44 -3.32 -21.05
CA THR A 8 14.49 -2.50 -19.83
C THR A 8 13.27 -1.57 -19.81
N ALA A 9 12.55 -1.56 -18.68
CA ALA A 9 11.34 -0.77 -18.49
C ALA A 9 11.57 0.38 -17.50
N LYS A 10 10.95 1.54 -17.77
CA LYS A 10 10.96 2.71 -16.90
C LYS A 10 9.53 3.13 -16.57
N VAL A 11 9.20 3.16 -15.28
CA VAL A 11 7.93 3.67 -14.75
C VAL A 11 8.17 5.03 -14.12
N GLN A 12 7.32 6.00 -14.41
CA GLN A 12 7.47 7.39 -13.96
C GLN A 12 6.12 7.88 -13.46
N THR A 13 6.09 8.41 -12.23
CA THR A 13 4.89 9.03 -11.64
C THR A 13 5.29 9.88 -10.44
N ALA A 14 4.62 11.00 -10.20
CA ALA A 14 4.85 11.88 -9.04
C ALA A 14 4.28 11.30 -7.73
N ALA A 15 4.03 9.98 -7.67
CA ALA A 15 3.64 9.32 -6.42
C ALA A 15 4.79 9.39 -5.40
N HIS A 16 4.48 9.09 -4.14
CA HIS A 16 5.42 9.23 -3.03
C HIS A 16 5.74 7.86 -2.44
N ASP A 17 7.00 7.66 -2.04
CA ASP A 17 7.39 6.59 -1.15
C ASP A 17 7.91 7.20 0.16
N ILE A 18 7.12 7.10 1.21
CA ILE A 18 7.44 7.63 2.55
C ILE A 18 7.90 6.50 3.50
N GLY A 19 8.42 5.41 2.94
CA GLY A 19 8.76 4.17 3.66
C GLY A 19 7.69 3.09 3.55
N THR A 20 6.74 3.25 2.62
CA THR A 20 5.67 2.26 2.36
C THR A 20 6.13 1.14 1.43
N GLY A 21 7.21 1.37 0.66
CA GLY A 21 7.72 0.43 -0.34
C GLY A 21 7.05 0.57 -1.70
N ALA A 22 6.48 1.73 -2.00
CA ALA A 22 5.87 2.07 -3.28
C ALA A 22 6.81 1.78 -4.47
N TYR A 23 8.10 2.13 -4.37
CA TYR A 23 9.10 1.81 -5.41
C TYR A 23 9.10 0.31 -5.77
N THR A 24 9.06 -0.54 -4.75
CA THR A 24 9.16 -1.99 -4.91
C THR A 24 7.90 -2.58 -5.54
N VAL A 25 6.72 -2.25 -5.01
CA VAL A 25 5.47 -2.85 -5.50
C VAL A 25 5.10 -2.37 -6.91
N ILE A 26 5.47 -1.13 -7.27
CA ILE A 26 5.34 -0.61 -8.63
C ILE A 26 6.26 -1.36 -9.58
N ALA A 27 7.53 -1.55 -9.21
CA ALA A 27 8.50 -2.29 -10.02
C ALA A 27 8.06 -3.74 -10.22
N MET A 28 7.59 -4.40 -9.17
CA MET A 28 7.05 -5.77 -9.23
C MET A 28 5.86 -5.87 -10.17
N THR A 29 4.96 -4.89 -10.15
CA THR A 29 3.79 -4.86 -11.04
C THR A 29 4.22 -4.79 -12.50
N ALA A 30 5.15 -3.88 -12.84
CA ALA A 30 5.66 -3.76 -14.20
C ALA A 30 6.45 -4.99 -14.64
N ALA A 31 7.29 -5.56 -13.75
CA ALA A 31 8.06 -6.76 -14.02
C ALA A 31 7.16 -7.96 -14.33
N GLU A 32 6.14 -8.19 -13.49
CA GLU A 32 5.15 -9.25 -13.67
C GLU A 32 4.37 -9.08 -14.98
N ARG A 33 3.83 -7.88 -15.24
CA ARG A 33 2.99 -7.62 -16.41
C ARG A 33 3.77 -7.62 -17.73
N LEU A 34 5.06 -7.29 -17.72
CA LEU A 34 5.92 -7.31 -18.90
C LEU A 34 6.77 -8.58 -19.03
N GLY A 35 6.67 -9.53 -18.09
CA GLY A 35 7.50 -10.74 -18.11
C GLY A 35 9.01 -10.46 -18.06
N LEU A 36 9.40 -9.41 -17.32
CA LEU A 36 10.79 -8.97 -17.17
C LEU A 36 11.35 -9.37 -15.80
N PRO A 37 12.67 -9.61 -15.68
CA PRO A 37 13.34 -9.64 -14.39
C PRO A 37 13.19 -8.29 -13.67
N LEU A 38 13.07 -8.29 -12.34
CA LEU A 38 12.83 -7.08 -11.55
C LEU A 38 13.95 -6.05 -11.73
N GLU A 39 15.20 -6.49 -11.84
CA GLU A 39 16.38 -5.65 -12.07
C GLU A 39 16.37 -4.90 -13.41
N ARG A 40 15.46 -5.26 -14.32
CA ARG A 40 15.24 -4.55 -15.60
C ARG A 40 14.16 -3.47 -15.50
N VAL A 41 13.60 -3.23 -14.31
CA VAL A 41 12.57 -2.21 -14.09
C VAL A 41 13.14 -1.10 -13.21
N THR A 42 13.11 0.12 -13.72
CA THR A 42 13.41 1.33 -12.95
C THR A 42 12.13 2.11 -12.70
N VAL A 43 11.98 2.65 -11.48
CA VAL A 43 10.83 3.47 -11.08
C VAL A 43 11.35 4.82 -10.63
N GLU A 44 10.75 5.90 -11.11
CA GLU A 44 11.04 7.28 -10.71
C GLU A 44 9.79 7.86 -10.04
N LEU A 45 9.95 8.35 -8.80
CA LEU A 45 8.89 8.88 -7.94
C LEU A 45 9.26 10.28 -7.40
N GLY A 46 8.26 11.01 -6.90
CA GLY A 46 8.49 12.19 -6.04
C GLY A 46 9.02 13.44 -6.74
N ASP A 47 8.76 13.60 -8.04
CA ASP A 47 9.13 14.78 -8.82
C ASP A 47 7.91 15.33 -9.56
N THR A 48 7.69 16.65 -9.45
CA THR A 48 6.54 17.35 -10.05
C THR A 48 6.61 17.46 -11.57
N GLU A 49 7.77 17.20 -12.18
CA GLU A 49 7.88 17.06 -13.64
C GLU A 49 7.34 15.70 -14.14
N LEU A 50 7.06 14.76 -13.24
CA LEU A 50 6.51 13.44 -13.57
C LEU A 50 4.97 13.45 -13.63
N PRO A 51 4.35 12.45 -14.29
CA PRO A 51 2.90 12.30 -14.33
C PRO A 51 2.27 12.31 -12.93
N PRO A 52 1.28 13.16 -12.64
CA PRO A 52 0.83 13.39 -11.28
C PRO A 52 0.13 12.16 -10.68
N ALA A 53 0.18 12.04 -9.37
CA ALA A 53 -0.47 10.95 -8.62
C ALA A 53 -1.15 11.50 -7.35
N PRO A 54 -2.16 10.78 -6.82
CA PRO A 54 -2.73 11.11 -5.52
C PRO A 54 -1.66 11.17 -4.42
N GLY A 55 -1.91 12.01 -3.42
CA GLY A 55 -1.08 12.06 -2.21
C GLY A 55 -1.07 10.70 -1.50
N ALA A 56 0.07 10.37 -0.89
CA ALA A 56 0.18 9.17 -0.05
C ALA A 56 -0.57 9.39 1.28
N GLY A 57 -1.79 8.86 1.35
CA GLY A 57 -2.70 8.93 2.49
C GLY A 57 -4.00 8.20 2.20
N GLY A 58 -4.80 7.85 3.22
CA GLY A 58 -6.00 7.02 3.02
C GLY A 58 -5.66 5.65 2.40
N SER A 59 -4.42 5.19 2.59
CA SER A 59 -3.89 3.92 2.10
C SER A 59 -4.08 3.67 0.60
N ASN A 60 -4.09 4.72 -0.23
CA ASN A 60 -4.49 4.61 -1.64
C ASN A 60 -3.36 4.20 -2.61
N THR A 61 -2.09 4.44 -2.27
CA THR A 61 -1.01 4.52 -3.28
C THR A 61 -0.85 3.25 -4.10
N THR A 62 -0.78 2.08 -3.46
CA THR A 62 -0.63 0.80 -4.16
C THR A 62 -1.82 0.52 -5.08
N ALA A 63 -3.04 0.72 -4.59
CA ALA A 63 -4.25 0.48 -5.36
C ALA A 63 -4.38 1.46 -6.54
N SER A 64 -3.99 2.72 -6.39
CA SER A 64 -4.03 3.69 -7.48
C SER A 64 -2.92 3.45 -8.51
N VAL A 65 -1.67 3.36 -8.06
CA VAL A 65 -0.49 3.38 -8.94
C VAL A 65 -0.25 2.03 -9.61
N CYS A 66 -0.39 0.90 -8.90
CA CYS A 66 -0.18 -0.41 -9.53
C CYS A 66 -1.22 -0.68 -10.62
N ASN A 67 -2.48 -0.28 -10.43
CA ASN A 67 -3.52 -0.44 -11.46
C ASN A 67 -3.22 0.38 -12.73
N VAL A 68 -2.76 1.65 -12.60
CA VAL A 68 -2.39 2.44 -13.79
C VAL A 68 -1.12 1.89 -14.48
N VAL A 69 -0.18 1.34 -13.71
CA VAL A 69 1.01 0.69 -14.25
C VAL A 69 0.65 -0.60 -14.99
N ALA A 70 -0.27 -1.41 -14.46
CA ALA A 70 -0.79 -2.58 -15.16
C ALA A 70 -1.45 -2.20 -16.49
N LYS A 71 -2.28 -1.14 -16.50
CA LYS A 71 -2.87 -0.58 -17.72
C LYS A 71 -1.80 -0.14 -18.73
N ALA A 72 -0.76 0.56 -18.29
CA ALA A 72 0.34 0.97 -19.17
C ALA A 72 1.08 -0.24 -19.76
N CYS A 73 1.32 -1.29 -18.96
CA CYS A 73 1.94 -2.53 -19.45
C CYS A 73 1.07 -3.22 -20.51
N GLU A 74 -0.24 -3.23 -20.31
CA GLU A 74 -1.21 -3.80 -21.25
C GLU A 74 -1.22 -3.04 -22.59
N GLU A 75 -1.13 -1.71 -22.56
CA GLU A 75 -1.00 -0.91 -23.78
C GLU A 75 0.30 -1.19 -24.55
N ILE A 76 1.43 -1.35 -23.85
CA ILE A 76 2.70 -1.77 -24.46
C ILE A 76 2.55 -3.17 -25.08
N ARG A 77 2.03 -4.13 -24.32
CA ARG A 77 1.78 -5.51 -24.78
C ARG A 77 0.91 -5.52 -26.03
N ALA A 78 -0.20 -4.77 -26.03
CA ALA A 78 -1.13 -4.69 -27.16
C ALA A 78 -0.47 -4.11 -28.42
N LYS A 79 0.38 -3.07 -28.30
CA LYS A 79 1.13 -2.51 -29.43
C LYS A 79 2.06 -3.56 -30.06
N ILE A 80 2.81 -4.28 -29.23
CA ILE A 80 3.74 -5.32 -29.69
C ILE A 80 2.98 -6.50 -30.30
N ALA A 81 1.94 -6.98 -29.62
CA ALA A 81 1.13 -8.11 -30.06
C ALA A 81 0.48 -7.82 -31.42
N LYS A 82 -0.12 -6.64 -31.60
CA LYS A 82 -0.72 -6.23 -32.88
C LYS A 82 0.31 -6.29 -34.01
N ALA A 83 1.50 -5.70 -33.81
CA ALA A 83 2.55 -5.72 -34.82
C ALA A 83 3.04 -7.14 -35.13
N ALA A 84 3.25 -7.96 -34.09
CA ALA A 84 3.69 -9.35 -34.25
C ALA A 84 2.65 -10.21 -34.99
N THR A 85 1.35 -10.02 -34.75
CA THR A 85 0.29 -10.79 -35.43
C THR A 85 0.06 -10.38 -36.88
N SER A 86 0.45 -9.17 -37.27
CA SER A 86 0.27 -8.64 -38.63
C SER A 86 1.49 -8.84 -39.52
N ALA A 87 2.64 -9.23 -38.97
CA ALA A 87 3.87 -9.37 -39.73
C ALA A 87 3.98 -10.73 -40.44
N GLU A 88 4.35 -10.69 -41.71
CA GLU A 88 4.47 -11.87 -42.58
C GLU A 88 5.53 -12.87 -42.11
N ASP A 89 6.61 -12.37 -41.52
CA ASP A 89 7.77 -13.13 -41.05
C ASP A 89 7.61 -13.64 -39.60
N SER A 90 6.51 -13.29 -38.93
CA SER A 90 6.28 -13.59 -37.52
C SER A 90 5.68 -14.98 -37.31
N LYS A 91 6.20 -15.70 -36.31
CA LYS A 91 5.62 -16.97 -35.83
C LYS A 91 4.25 -16.80 -35.18
N LEU A 92 3.86 -15.55 -34.91
CA LEU A 92 2.60 -15.17 -34.27
C LEU A 92 1.57 -14.67 -35.30
N LYS A 93 1.88 -14.71 -36.60
CA LYS A 93 1.01 -14.24 -37.67
C LYS A 93 -0.39 -14.85 -37.57
N GLY A 94 -1.40 -13.99 -37.64
CA GLY A 94 -2.82 -14.39 -37.67
C GLY A 94 -3.40 -14.85 -36.34
N GLN A 95 -2.62 -14.87 -35.25
CA GLN A 95 -3.15 -15.10 -33.91
C GLN A 95 -3.94 -13.88 -33.40
N ASP A 96 -4.81 -14.08 -32.40
CA ASP A 96 -5.51 -12.96 -31.75
C ASP A 96 -4.55 -12.22 -30.81
N PRO A 97 -4.27 -10.91 -31.03
CA PRO A 97 -3.42 -10.09 -30.16
C PRO A 97 -3.74 -10.17 -28.67
N LYS A 98 -5.01 -10.42 -28.29
CA LYS A 98 -5.45 -10.51 -26.89
C LYS A 98 -5.00 -11.80 -26.20
N THR A 99 -4.66 -12.82 -26.97
CA THR A 99 -4.22 -14.13 -26.45
C THR A 99 -2.72 -14.20 -26.21
N LEU A 100 -1.95 -13.19 -26.64
CA LEU A 100 -0.51 -13.15 -26.42
C LEU A 100 -0.14 -12.55 -25.06
N SER A 101 0.93 -13.04 -24.47
CA SER A 101 1.49 -12.58 -23.20
C SER A 101 2.99 -12.32 -23.34
N LEU A 102 3.52 -11.52 -22.41
CA LEU A 102 4.95 -11.31 -22.29
C LEU A 102 5.49 -12.19 -21.17
N SER A 103 6.49 -13.02 -21.46
CA SER A 103 7.11 -13.91 -20.48
C SER A 103 8.56 -14.18 -20.85
N ALA A 104 9.48 -14.09 -19.88
CA ALA A 104 10.90 -14.38 -20.07
C ALA A 104 11.51 -13.72 -21.33
N ARG A 105 11.21 -12.43 -21.53
CA ARG A 105 11.61 -11.65 -22.72
C ARG A 105 11.13 -12.22 -24.07
N HIS A 106 10.03 -12.95 -24.07
CA HIS A 106 9.36 -13.42 -25.27
C HIS A 106 7.93 -12.90 -25.33
N MET A 107 7.47 -12.63 -26.54
CA MET A 107 6.05 -12.58 -26.82
C MET A 107 5.58 -14.01 -27.09
N VAL A 108 4.68 -14.52 -26.26
CA VAL A 108 4.22 -15.91 -26.27
C VAL A 108 2.73 -15.94 -26.57
N GLY A 109 2.35 -16.68 -27.61
CA GLY A 109 0.97 -16.98 -27.96
C GLY A 109 0.58 -18.42 -27.61
N PRO A 110 -0.66 -18.82 -27.93
CA PRO A 110 -1.15 -20.17 -27.70
C PRO A 110 -0.28 -21.26 -28.35
N ALA A 111 -0.32 -22.48 -27.80
CA ALA A 111 0.41 -23.66 -28.28
C ALA A 111 1.95 -23.49 -28.33
N GLY A 112 2.51 -22.55 -27.54
CA GLY A 112 3.96 -22.34 -27.41
C GLY A 112 4.59 -21.59 -28.59
N ALA A 113 3.80 -21.04 -29.50
CA ALA A 113 4.30 -20.13 -30.52
C ALA A 113 4.82 -18.86 -29.85
N GLY A 114 5.99 -18.39 -30.24
CA GLY A 114 6.57 -17.19 -29.66
C GLY A 114 7.76 -16.68 -30.43
N GLU A 115 8.11 -15.44 -30.17
CA GLU A 115 9.32 -14.80 -30.67
C GLU A 115 9.95 -13.92 -29.60
N GLU A 116 11.25 -13.66 -29.75
CA GLU A 116 12.00 -12.76 -28.89
C GLU A 116 11.35 -11.38 -28.85
N LEU A 117 11.24 -10.82 -27.64
CA LEU A 117 10.62 -9.52 -27.39
C LEU A 117 11.26 -8.41 -28.22
N GLU A 118 12.59 -8.43 -28.36
CA GLU A 118 13.31 -7.45 -29.17
C GLU A 118 12.86 -7.51 -30.64
N THR A 119 12.74 -8.71 -31.20
CA THR A 119 12.28 -8.94 -32.58
C THR A 119 10.85 -8.43 -32.77
N ALA A 120 9.95 -8.77 -31.84
CA ALA A 120 8.58 -8.27 -31.84
C ALA A 120 8.51 -6.73 -31.76
N MET A 121 9.32 -6.13 -30.88
CA MET A 121 9.35 -4.68 -30.68
C MET A 121 9.94 -3.92 -31.88
N ARG A 122 10.92 -4.50 -32.60
CA ARG A 122 11.50 -3.90 -33.82
C ARG A 122 10.46 -3.66 -34.93
N ARG A 123 9.31 -4.33 -34.86
CA ARG A 123 8.18 -4.11 -35.77
C ARG A 123 7.36 -2.87 -35.41
N VAL A 124 7.53 -2.33 -34.20
CA VAL A 124 6.85 -1.13 -33.70
C VAL A 124 7.78 0.08 -33.73
N THR A 125 9.03 -0.08 -33.30
CA THR A 125 9.98 1.02 -33.06
C THR A 125 11.44 0.57 -33.14
N ASN A 126 12.35 1.50 -33.44
CA ASN A 126 13.80 1.30 -33.38
C ASN A 126 14.43 1.77 -32.05
N GLY A 127 13.64 2.29 -31.12
CA GLY A 127 14.12 2.82 -29.84
C GLY A 127 13.37 2.26 -28.64
N ALA A 128 12.39 3.00 -28.16
CA ALA A 128 11.52 2.59 -27.05
C ALA A 128 10.05 2.72 -27.45
N ILE A 129 9.20 1.91 -26.81
CA ILE A 129 7.76 2.10 -26.82
C ILE A 129 7.43 2.92 -25.58
N GLU A 130 6.83 4.09 -25.80
CA GLU A 130 6.37 4.96 -24.73
C GLU A 130 4.84 4.97 -24.70
N VAL A 131 4.30 4.93 -23.48
CA VAL A 131 2.86 5.01 -23.21
C VAL A 131 2.61 5.96 -22.04
N TYR A 132 1.51 6.69 -22.17
CA TYR A 132 0.95 7.51 -21.12
C TYR A 132 -0.40 6.90 -20.73
N ALA A 133 -0.61 6.62 -19.46
CA ALA A 133 -1.83 5.98 -18.97
C ALA A 133 -2.37 6.73 -17.77
N GLU A 134 -3.70 6.85 -17.74
CA GLU A 134 -4.46 7.39 -16.62
C GLU A 134 -5.46 6.34 -16.16
N ASN A 135 -5.75 6.32 -14.87
CA ASN A 135 -6.79 5.47 -14.31
C ASN A 135 -7.68 6.32 -13.40
N LEU A 136 -8.98 6.34 -13.72
CA LEU A 136 -10.01 6.92 -12.87
C LEU A 136 -10.73 5.78 -12.15
N PRO A 137 -10.50 5.56 -10.84
CA PRO A 137 -11.20 4.52 -10.09
C PRO A 137 -12.72 4.76 -10.11
N HIS A 138 -13.49 3.67 -10.09
CA HIS A 138 -14.94 3.78 -10.01
C HIS A 138 -15.37 4.52 -8.73
N GLY A 139 -16.37 5.40 -8.84
CA GLY A 139 -16.85 6.23 -7.73
C GLY A 139 -16.08 7.54 -7.52
N VAL A 140 -15.01 7.79 -8.28
CA VAL A 140 -14.30 9.08 -8.29
C VAL A 140 -14.97 10.02 -9.30
N GLN A 141 -14.97 11.33 -8.98
CA GLN A 141 -15.56 12.35 -9.84
C GLN A 141 -14.83 12.45 -11.19
N PRO A 142 -15.54 12.68 -12.32
CA PRO A 142 -14.92 12.75 -13.65
C PRO A 142 -13.84 13.83 -13.79
N ASP A 143 -13.93 14.92 -13.04
CA ASP A 143 -12.99 16.04 -13.07
C ASP A 143 -11.77 15.84 -12.17
N ALA A 144 -11.66 14.69 -11.48
CA ALA A 144 -10.58 14.44 -10.53
C ALA A 144 -9.21 14.37 -11.20
N ILE A 145 -9.13 13.84 -12.42
CA ILE A 145 -7.87 13.80 -13.19
C ILE A 145 -7.44 15.23 -13.53
N GLU A 146 -8.34 16.06 -14.09
CA GLU A 146 -8.02 17.45 -14.42
C GLU A 146 -7.54 18.24 -13.19
N LYS A 147 -8.21 18.06 -12.05
CA LYS A 147 -7.80 18.65 -10.78
C LYS A 147 -6.41 18.19 -10.35
N LEU A 148 -6.11 16.91 -10.50
CA LEU A 148 -4.82 16.33 -10.14
C LEU A 148 -3.67 16.99 -10.93
N TYR A 149 -3.84 17.22 -12.23
CA TYR A 149 -2.86 17.95 -13.05
C TYR A 149 -2.71 19.43 -12.66
N ARG A 150 -3.72 20.03 -12.04
CA ARG A 150 -3.63 21.39 -11.49
C ARG A 150 -3.05 21.44 -10.08
N GLY A 151 -2.54 20.32 -9.57
CA GLY A 151 -1.97 20.22 -8.23
C GLY A 151 -3.03 20.11 -7.11
N ALA A 152 -4.29 19.88 -7.46
CA ALA A 152 -5.36 19.73 -6.48
C ALA A 152 -5.63 18.24 -6.16
N GLN A 153 -5.70 17.93 -4.86
CA GLN A 153 -6.07 16.59 -4.38
C GLN A 153 -7.58 16.47 -4.28
N SER A 154 -8.14 15.37 -4.76
CA SER A 154 -9.54 15.02 -4.55
C SER A 154 -9.64 13.99 -3.44
N LEU A 155 -10.12 14.40 -2.27
CA LEU A 155 -10.44 13.46 -1.19
C LEU A 155 -11.66 12.63 -1.62
N ALA A 156 -11.43 11.33 -1.80
CA ALA A 156 -12.49 10.37 -2.05
C ALA A 156 -12.52 9.36 -0.90
N GLY A 157 -13.72 9.11 -0.36
CA GLY A 157 -13.94 7.97 0.54
C GLY A 157 -14.04 6.66 -0.24
N GLY A 158 -14.33 5.56 0.45
CA GLY A 158 -14.62 4.28 -0.20
C GLY A 158 -15.72 4.41 -1.24
N ALA A 159 -15.65 3.62 -2.32
CA ALA A 159 -16.64 3.64 -3.39
C ALA A 159 -18.04 3.39 -2.80
N LYS A 160 -18.96 4.33 -3.05
CA LYS A 160 -20.37 4.20 -2.64
C LYS A 160 -21.12 3.35 -3.65
N LEU A 161 -20.88 2.04 -3.60
CA LEU A 161 -21.60 1.05 -4.40
C LEU A 161 -22.96 0.78 -3.76
N GLN A 162 -23.99 0.54 -4.58
CA GLN A 162 -25.35 0.35 -4.09
C GLN A 162 -25.54 -0.98 -3.36
N ASP A 163 -24.77 -2.00 -3.72
CA ASP A 163 -24.96 -3.39 -3.31
C ASP A 163 -23.82 -3.95 -2.44
N ARG A 164 -22.74 -3.17 -2.22
CA ARG A 164 -21.55 -3.66 -1.50
C ARG A 164 -20.72 -2.54 -0.87
N ILE A 165 -19.86 -2.93 0.06
CA ILE A 165 -18.82 -2.08 0.64
C ILE A 165 -17.46 -2.71 0.43
N GLN A 166 -16.43 -1.87 0.39
CA GLN A 166 -15.09 -2.23 -0.03
C GLN A 166 -14.09 -1.77 1.03
N PHE A 167 -13.71 -2.69 1.91
CA PHE A 167 -12.78 -2.42 3.01
C PHE A 167 -11.77 -3.56 3.17
N ALA A 168 -10.60 -3.21 3.70
CA ALA A 168 -9.73 -4.16 4.36
C ALA A 168 -10.19 -4.31 5.83
N PHE A 169 -9.96 -5.48 6.42
CA PHE A 169 -10.39 -5.81 7.77
C PHE A 169 -9.21 -6.30 8.61
N GLY A 170 -9.27 -6.02 9.90
CA GLY A 170 -8.29 -6.42 10.90
C GLY A 170 -8.96 -6.96 12.16
N ALA A 171 -8.25 -7.84 12.85
CA ALA A 171 -8.56 -8.28 14.21
C ALA A 171 -7.28 -8.21 15.06
N GLU A 172 -7.30 -7.34 16.06
CA GLU A 172 -6.15 -7.03 16.90
C GLU A 172 -6.31 -7.60 18.31
N PHE A 173 -5.26 -8.23 18.81
CA PHE A 173 -5.19 -8.86 20.11
C PHE A 173 -4.01 -8.29 20.88
N VAL A 174 -4.25 -7.82 22.10
CA VAL A 174 -3.24 -7.20 22.95
C VAL A 174 -3.18 -7.92 24.29
N GLU A 175 -1.98 -8.28 24.72
CA GLU A 175 -1.68 -8.75 26.07
C GLU A 175 -0.93 -7.64 26.82
N LEU A 176 -1.51 -7.17 27.93
CA LEU A 176 -0.89 -6.18 28.80
C LEU A 176 -0.49 -6.78 30.15
N ARG A 177 0.56 -6.23 30.73
CA ARG A 177 0.93 -6.43 32.14
C ARG A 177 0.80 -5.11 32.87
N VAL A 178 0.08 -5.13 33.99
CA VAL A 178 -0.08 -3.97 34.87
C VAL A 178 0.54 -4.30 36.21
N HIS A 179 1.54 -3.54 36.61
CA HIS A 179 2.20 -3.76 37.88
C HIS A 179 1.28 -3.41 39.05
N ARG A 180 1.11 -4.32 40.02
CA ARG A 180 0.11 -4.16 41.09
C ARG A 180 0.35 -2.97 42.04
N LEU A 181 1.61 -2.61 42.30
CA LEU A 181 1.90 -1.49 43.22
C LEU A 181 2.05 -0.15 42.49
N THR A 182 2.91 -0.10 41.47
CA THR A 182 3.22 1.12 40.71
C THR A 182 2.20 1.46 39.63
N ARG A 183 1.33 0.51 39.24
CA ARG A 183 0.39 0.63 38.10
C ARG A 183 1.07 0.88 36.75
N GLU A 184 2.36 0.61 36.65
CA GLU A 184 3.11 0.64 35.39
C GLU A 184 2.49 -0.36 34.39
N ILE A 185 2.29 0.09 33.16
CA ILE A 185 1.64 -0.66 32.08
C ILE A 185 2.71 -1.04 31.06
N ARG A 186 2.78 -2.32 30.68
CA ARG A 186 3.66 -2.82 29.63
C ARG A 186 2.88 -3.67 28.63
N CYS A 187 3.12 -3.44 27.35
CA CYS A 187 2.63 -4.32 26.30
C CYS A 187 3.52 -5.56 26.24
N ALA A 188 2.98 -6.72 26.59
CA ALA A 188 3.74 -7.97 26.55
C ALA A 188 3.70 -8.61 25.15
N ARG A 189 2.59 -8.44 24.43
CA ARG A 189 2.41 -8.95 23.08
C ARG A 189 1.30 -8.20 22.37
N VAL A 190 1.51 -7.91 21.10
CA VAL A 190 0.48 -7.45 20.17
C VAL A 190 0.46 -8.35 18.94
N LEU A 191 -0.74 -8.77 18.54
CA LEU A 191 -0.98 -9.61 17.36
C LEU A 191 -2.08 -8.96 16.52
N GLY A 192 -1.84 -8.81 15.22
CA GLY A 192 -2.87 -8.43 14.26
C GLY A 192 -3.10 -9.52 13.21
N VAL A 193 -4.35 -9.79 12.89
CA VAL A 193 -4.77 -10.70 11.83
C VAL A 193 -5.56 -9.90 10.79
N PHE A 194 -5.09 -9.86 9.54
CA PHE A 194 -5.59 -8.92 8.54
C PHE A 194 -6.05 -9.61 7.25
N ALA A 195 -7.19 -9.18 6.71
CA ALA A 195 -7.68 -9.48 5.37
C ALA A 195 -7.60 -8.19 4.54
N ALA A 196 -6.70 -8.15 3.56
CA ALA A 196 -6.33 -6.94 2.84
C ALA A 196 -6.20 -7.13 1.32
N GLY A 197 -6.98 -8.05 0.75
CA GLY A 197 -6.95 -8.39 -0.67
C GLY A 197 -5.60 -8.94 -1.11
N ARG A 198 -5.25 -8.72 -2.37
CA ARG A 198 -3.99 -9.17 -2.97
C ARG A 198 -2.80 -8.43 -2.35
N ILE A 199 -1.95 -9.16 -1.66
CA ILE A 199 -0.69 -8.65 -1.11
C ILE A 199 0.40 -8.66 -2.19
N MET A 200 0.87 -7.46 -2.55
CA MET A 200 1.90 -7.29 -3.58
C MET A 200 3.29 -7.73 -3.11
N ASN A 201 3.64 -7.47 -1.85
CA ASN A 201 4.90 -7.87 -1.26
C ASN A 201 4.70 -8.19 0.22
N ILE A 202 4.92 -9.45 0.59
CA ILE A 202 4.64 -9.92 1.95
C ILE A 202 5.52 -9.23 3.00
N LYS A 203 6.78 -8.90 2.67
CA LYS A 203 7.73 -8.30 3.61
C LYS A 203 7.35 -6.86 3.94
N THR A 204 7.07 -6.04 2.92
CA THR A 204 6.67 -4.64 3.16
C THR A 204 5.29 -4.57 3.78
N ALA A 205 4.35 -5.44 3.38
CA ALA A 205 3.02 -5.51 4.01
C ALA A 205 3.09 -5.89 5.49
N THR A 206 3.88 -6.92 5.84
CA THR A 206 4.12 -7.31 7.23
C THR A 206 4.73 -6.17 8.03
N SER A 207 5.73 -5.46 7.46
CA SER A 207 6.39 -4.34 8.12
C SER A 207 5.43 -3.16 8.36
N GLN A 208 4.57 -2.84 7.39
CA GLN A 208 3.56 -1.79 7.50
C GLN A 208 2.53 -2.11 8.57
N LEU A 209 1.95 -3.32 8.56
CA LEU A 209 0.96 -3.73 9.56
C LEU A 209 1.57 -3.79 10.96
N MET A 210 2.80 -4.29 11.10
CA MET A 210 3.53 -4.29 12.37
C MET A 210 3.78 -2.87 12.88
N GLY A 211 4.20 -1.96 12.00
CA GLY A 211 4.35 -0.53 12.33
C GLY A 211 3.04 0.09 12.79
N GLY A 212 1.93 -0.24 12.14
CA GLY A 212 0.58 0.18 12.54
C GLY A 212 0.20 -0.32 13.93
N LEU A 213 0.47 -1.59 14.25
CA LEU A 213 0.23 -2.14 15.59
C LEU A 213 1.06 -1.41 16.66
N ILE A 214 2.35 -1.17 16.39
CA ILE A 214 3.24 -0.42 17.29
C ILE A 214 2.71 1.00 17.50
N TRP A 215 2.29 1.68 16.43
CA TRP A 215 1.71 3.01 16.50
C TRP A 215 0.41 3.02 17.30
N GLY A 216 -0.44 2.00 17.15
CA GLY A 216 -1.66 1.88 17.95
C GLY A 216 -1.39 1.70 19.45
N VAL A 217 -0.35 0.94 19.81
CA VAL A 217 0.12 0.84 21.21
C VAL A 217 0.66 2.18 21.69
N SER A 218 1.44 2.87 20.85
CA SER A 218 1.97 4.21 21.11
C SER A 218 0.88 5.24 21.41
N SER A 219 -0.12 5.32 20.52
CA SER A 219 -1.30 6.16 20.67
C SER A 219 -2.06 5.87 21.96
N ALA A 220 -2.11 4.61 22.38
CA ALA A 220 -2.83 4.21 23.58
C ALA A 220 -2.09 4.54 24.88
N LEU A 221 -0.76 4.44 24.91
CA LEU A 221 0.01 4.47 26.16
C LEU A 221 0.91 5.70 26.33
N HIS A 222 1.27 6.38 25.24
CA HIS A 222 2.38 7.35 25.26
C HIS A 222 2.03 8.70 24.63
N GLU A 223 1.48 8.69 23.42
CA GLU A 223 1.36 9.90 22.60
C GLU A 223 0.31 10.87 23.17
N SER A 224 0.74 12.08 23.49
CA SER A 224 -0.13 13.20 23.81
C SER A 224 0.56 14.51 23.49
N THR A 225 -0.16 15.43 22.86
CA THR A 225 0.32 16.80 22.63
C THR A 225 -0.18 17.68 23.77
N GLU A 226 0.74 18.18 24.59
CA GLU A 226 0.41 18.89 25.81
C GLU A 226 0.40 20.41 25.59
N ILE A 227 -0.68 21.08 26.03
CA ILE A 227 -0.93 22.50 25.74
C ILE A 227 -0.83 23.35 27.02
N ASP A 228 0.04 24.36 27.01
CA ASP A 228 -0.04 25.48 27.95
C ASP A 228 -1.19 26.41 27.50
N HIS A 229 -2.37 26.21 28.06
CA HIS A 229 -3.57 27.00 27.73
C HIS A 229 -3.43 28.50 28.01
N LYS A 230 -2.54 28.92 28.92
CA LYS A 230 -2.32 30.35 29.21
C LYS A 230 -1.54 31.03 28.10
N ARG A 231 -0.64 30.29 27.44
CA ARG A 231 0.24 30.80 26.39
C ARG A 231 -0.10 30.31 24.99
N ALA A 232 -1.09 29.43 24.87
CA ALA A 232 -1.49 28.78 23.63
C ALA A 232 -0.30 28.14 22.89
N ARG A 233 0.59 27.46 23.63
CA ARG A 233 1.76 26.78 23.07
C ARG A 233 1.81 25.31 23.49
N PHE A 234 2.35 24.48 22.62
CA PHE A 234 2.79 23.14 22.99
C PHE A 234 4.07 23.27 23.82
N TYR A 235 4.21 22.46 24.86
CA TYR A 235 5.46 22.44 25.64
C TYR A 235 6.29 21.18 25.43
N ASN A 236 5.66 20.02 25.18
CA ASN A 236 6.37 18.77 24.88
C ASN A 236 6.73 18.64 23.39
N THR A 237 7.52 19.59 22.89
CA THR A 237 7.84 19.71 21.44
C THR A 237 9.13 18.99 21.03
N ASP A 238 9.56 18.00 21.81
CA ASP A 238 10.74 17.17 21.53
C ASP A 238 10.47 15.70 21.87
N LEU A 239 11.35 14.81 21.41
CA LEU A 239 11.22 13.37 21.62
C LEU A 239 11.55 12.91 23.05
N ALA A 240 12.03 13.79 23.92
CA ALA A 240 12.21 13.46 25.33
C ALA A 240 10.89 13.58 26.09
N GLU A 241 10.05 14.56 25.73
CA GLU A 241 8.77 14.82 26.39
C GLU A 241 7.54 14.29 25.62
N TYR A 242 7.60 14.21 24.28
CA TYR A 242 6.60 13.51 23.47
C TYR A 242 6.99 12.05 23.33
N LEU A 243 6.41 11.22 24.19
CA LEU A 243 6.79 9.82 24.29
C LEU A 243 6.25 9.01 23.11
N ILE A 244 7.14 8.22 22.52
CA ILE A 244 6.86 7.13 21.58
C ILE A 244 7.54 5.86 22.09
N PRO A 245 7.04 4.65 21.78
CA PRO A 245 7.66 3.40 22.15
C PRO A 245 9.13 3.34 21.73
N VAL A 246 9.99 2.98 22.67
CA VAL A 246 11.33 2.48 22.34
C VAL A 246 11.26 0.98 22.03
N ASN A 247 12.35 0.41 21.51
CA ASN A 247 12.40 -1.01 21.15
C ASN A 247 11.97 -1.93 22.33
N ALA A 248 12.39 -1.59 23.55
CA ALA A 248 12.06 -2.37 24.76
C ALA A 248 10.57 -2.36 25.14
N ASP A 249 9.77 -1.42 24.63
CA ASP A 249 8.33 -1.32 24.95
C ASP A 249 7.49 -2.34 24.17
N ILE A 250 8.01 -2.85 23.05
CA ILE A 250 7.31 -3.79 22.17
C ILE A 250 8.16 -5.07 22.00
N PRO A 251 8.14 -5.98 22.99
CA PRO A 251 8.93 -7.22 22.93
C PRO A 251 8.46 -8.16 21.82
N THR A 252 7.16 -8.20 21.53
CA THR A 252 6.57 -9.08 20.51
C THR A 252 5.44 -8.37 19.76
N ALA A 253 5.61 -8.21 18.45
CA ALA A 253 4.58 -7.76 17.52
C ALA A 253 4.44 -8.76 16.36
N GLU A 254 3.29 -9.42 16.28
CA GLU A 254 3.02 -10.47 15.29
C GLU A 254 1.95 -10.02 14.30
N VAL A 255 2.12 -10.42 13.04
CA VAL A 255 1.17 -10.13 11.96
C VAL A 255 0.86 -11.42 11.22
N ILE A 256 -0.43 -11.72 11.09
CA ILE A 256 -0.94 -12.79 10.24
C ILE A 256 -1.73 -12.11 9.13
N ILE A 257 -1.41 -12.47 7.88
CA ILE A 257 -2.14 -11.96 6.72
C ILE A 257 -2.93 -13.12 6.11
N LEU A 258 -4.24 -12.97 6.04
CA LEU A 258 -5.15 -13.96 5.50
C LEU A 258 -5.09 -13.94 3.97
N PRO A 259 -5.06 -15.11 3.31
CA PRO A 259 -5.22 -15.17 1.86
C PRO A 259 -6.59 -14.59 1.45
N GLU A 260 -6.59 -13.62 0.56
CA GLU A 260 -7.80 -12.99 0.05
C GLU A 260 -7.63 -12.62 -1.41
N GLU A 261 -8.60 -13.01 -2.24
CA GLU A 261 -8.75 -12.56 -3.62
C GLU A 261 -10.06 -11.81 -3.72
N ASP A 262 -9.97 -10.52 -4.06
CA ASP A 262 -11.13 -9.65 -4.24
C ASP A 262 -11.07 -9.08 -5.65
N HIS A 263 -11.87 -9.60 -6.58
CA HIS A 263 -11.90 -9.11 -7.97
C HIS A 263 -12.86 -7.94 -8.17
N GLU A 264 -13.63 -7.59 -7.13
CA GLU A 264 -14.64 -6.53 -7.19
C GLU A 264 -14.04 -5.17 -6.79
N ILE A 265 -12.94 -5.15 -6.03
CA ILE A 265 -12.27 -3.93 -5.57
C ILE A 265 -11.57 -3.15 -6.69
N ASN A 266 -10.79 -3.83 -7.52
CA ASN A 266 -10.11 -3.30 -8.70
C ASN A 266 -9.48 -4.46 -9.48
N GLU A 267 -8.97 -4.17 -10.69
CA GLU A 267 -8.39 -5.16 -11.61
C GLU A 267 -7.31 -6.04 -10.95
N LEU A 268 -6.50 -5.47 -10.06
CA LEU A 268 -5.43 -6.18 -9.37
C LEU A 268 -5.84 -6.78 -8.02
N GLY A 269 -7.06 -6.52 -7.55
CA GLY A 269 -7.56 -6.97 -6.25
C GLY A 269 -6.84 -6.38 -5.03
N ILE A 270 -6.22 -5.22 -5.18
CA ILE A 270 -5.38 -4.59 -4.15
C ILE A 270 -6.22 -3.74 -3.21
N LYS A 271 -6.04 -3.89 -1.89
CA LYS A 271 -6.59 -2.98 -0.87
C LYS A 271 -5.47 -2.19 -0.18
N GLY A 272 -5.85 -1.08 0.45
CA GLY A 272 -4.94 -0.25 1.23
C GLY A 272 -4.65 -0.86 2.60
N ILE A 273 -3.38 -0.84 3.02
CA ILE A 273 -2.94 -1.37 4.33
C ILE A 273 -2.18 -0.38 5.21
N GLY A 274 -1.82 0.80 4.69
CA GLY A 274 -0.90 1.72 5.36
C GLY A 274 -1.40 2.19 6.73
N GLU A 275 -2.71 2.39 6.88
CA GLU A 275 -3.33 2.79 8.15
C GLU A 275 -3.94 1.60 8.90
N LEU A 276 -4.10 0.44 8.24
CA LEU A 276 -4.95 -0.66 8.72
C LEU A 276 -4.51 -1.19 10.09
N GLY A 277 -3.21 -1.40 10.31
CA GLY A 277 -2.70 -1.97 11.56
C GLY A 277 -2.88 -1.08 12.79
N ASN A 278 -3.11 0.22 12.61
CA ASN A 278 -3.36 1.15 13.71
C ASN A 278 -4.84 1.17 14.13
N VAL A 279 -5.76 0.94 13.19
CA VAL A 279 -7.20 1.08 13.40
C VAL A 279 -7.69 0.05 14.42
N GLY A 280 -8.10 0.50 15.59
CA GLY A 280 -8.66 -0.35 16.66
C GLY A 280 -7.63 -0.90 17.65
N THR A 281 -6.33 -0.82 17.35
CA THR A 281 -5.27 -1.29 18.25
C THR A 281 -5.29 -0.56 19.59
N ASN A 282 -5.51 0.76 19.60
CA ASN A 282 -5.61 1.52 20.85
C ASN A 282 -6.81 1.12 21.72
N ALA A 283 -7.94 0.75 21.09
CA ALA A 283 -9.10 0.21 21.79
C ALA A 283 -8.82 -1.21 22.32
N ALA A 284 -8.06 -2.03 21.59
CA ALA A 284 -7.62 -3.33 22.08
C ALA A 284 -6.72 -3.21 23.32
N VAL A 285 -5.82 -2.22 23.36
CA VAL A 285 -5.04 -1.88 24.56
C VAL A 285 -5.95 -1.51 25.73
N ALA A 286 -6.91 -0.59 25.52
CA ALA A 286 -7.85 -0.18 26.57
C ALA A 286 -8.74 -1.35 27.08
N ASN A 287 -9.14 -2.26 26.18
CA ASN A 287 -9.88 -3.48 26.53
C ASN A 287 -9.02 -4.45 27.35
N ALA A 288 -7.75 -4.66 26.96
CA ALA A 288 -6.81 -5.49 27.70
C ALA A 288 -6.52 -4.93 29.10
N LEU A 289 -6.42 -3.60 29.22
CA LEU A 289 -6.29 -2.93 30.51
C LEU A 289 -7.52 -3.18 31.39
N PHE A 290 -8.72 -3.00 30.84
CA PHE A 290 -9.97 -3.26 31.56
C PHE A 290 -10.05 -4.72 32.00
N HIS A 291 -9.66 -5.67 31.16
CA HIS A 291 -9.58 -7.09 31.52
C HIS A 291 -8.61 -7.34 32.68
N ALA A 292 -7.44 -6.69 32.68
CA ALA A 292 -6.42 -6.88 33.70
C ALA A 292 -6.73 -6.18 35.04
N THR A 293 -7.56 -5.12 35.03
CA THR A 293 -7.71 -4.21 36.19
C THR A 293 -9.15 -3.96 36.63
N GLY A 294 -10.15 -4.25 35.78
CA GLY A 294 -11.53 -3.81 35.97
C GLY A 294 -11.76 -2.31 35.75
N VAL A 295 -10.72 -1.53 35.45
CA VAL A 295 -10.82 -0.07 35.25
C VAL A 295 -11.02 0.25 33.78
N ARG A 296 -12.10 0.97 33.46
CA ARG A 296 -12.41 1.38 32.09
C ARG A 296 -11.93 2.80 31.84
N VAL A 297 -10.80 2.93 31.14
CA VAL A 297 -10.29 4.21 30.65
C VAL A 297 -10.83 4.46 29.24
N ARG A 298 -11.36 5.67 28.98
CA ARG A 298 -11.92 6.07 27.68
C ARG A 298 -11.15 7.23 27.03
N ASP A 299 -10.34 7.92 27.82
CA ASP A 299 -9.52 9.05 27.37
C ASP A 299 -8.07 8.58 27.23
N LEU A 300 -7.51 8.76 26.03
CA LEU A 300 -6.13 8.41 25.70
C LEU A 300 -5.21 9.63 25.86
N PRO A 301 -3.91 9.43 26.14
CA PRO A 301 -3.29 8.13 26.45
C PRO A 301 -3.71 7.61 27.83
N ILE A 302 -3.60 6.30 28.03
CA ILE A 302 -3.82 5.62 29.30
C ILE A 302 -2.62 5.88 30.19
N ARG A 303 -2.79 6.73 31.19
CA ARG A 303 -1.76 7.11 32.15
C ARG A 303 -1.93 6.41 33.50
N VAL A 304 -0.82 6.28 34.22
CA VAL A 304 -0.74 5.58 35.51
C VAL A 304 -1.70 6.20 36.54
N GLU A 305 -1.84 7.52 36.56
CA GLU A 305 -2.72 8.26 37.48
C GLU A 305 -4.20 7.90 37.32
N GLN A 306 -4.64 7.51 36.13
CA GLN A 306 -6.01 7.07 35.89
C GLN A 306 -6.31 5.72 36.59
N LEU A 307 -5.28 5.00 37.02
CA LEU A 307 -5.39 3.72 37.74
C LEU A 307 -5.24 3.86 39.26
N LEU A 308 -4.80 5.02 39.77
CA LEU A 308 -4.50 5.22 41.20
C LEU A 308 -5.77 5.37 42.07
N GLY A 309 -6.91 5.73 41.48
CA GLY A 309 -8.19 5.88 42.19
C GLY A 309 -9.06 4.62 42.25
N ALA A 310 -8.67 3.54 41.59
CA ALA A 310 -9.45 2.31 41.54
C ALA A 310 -9.25 1.46 42.81
N ALA A 311 -10.32 1.23 43.56
CA ALA A 311 -10.30 0.36 44.72
C ALA A 311 -9.93 -1.08 44.30
N SER A 312 -8.79 -1.58 44.81
CA SER A 312 -8.27 -2.95 44.65
C SER A 312 -8.20 -3.49 43.20
N ILE A 313 -7.06 -3.23 42.54
CA ILE A 313 -6.50 -4.04 41.45
C ILE A 313 -5.41 -4.94 42.05
#